data_AF-A0A0Q6A2N1-F1
#
_entry.id   AF-A0A0Q6A2N1-F1
#
_cell.length_a   1.000
_cell.length_b   1.000
_cell.length_c   1.000
_cell.angle_alpha   90.00
_cell.angle_beta   90.00
_cell.angle_gamma   90.00
#
_symmetry.space_group_name_H-M   'P 1'
#
loop_
_entity.id
_entity.type
_entity.pdbx_description
1 polymer ?
#
loop_
_entity_poly.entity_id
_entity_poly.type
_entity_poly.pdbx_seq_one_letter_code
_entity_poly.pdbx_strand_id
1 'polypeptide(L)'
;MKNILILIFCSIINNSFAQKTSENIGKLSGIWTGTIEEHPIKFEISQNKMNSIVFSFTNFLNEKFIVQKSDVATNEKNEFVISIKEAKFSHPNFEKCIYTQGLLTISDVTQNDVKLNLKSVGPKCFLSYDVIMNMPDINNLKLTKEK
;
A
#
# COMPACT_ATOMS: atom_id res chain seq x y z
N MET A 1 -32.70 -42.70 -27.01
CA MET A 1 -31.50 -41.86 -27.23
C MET A 1 -31.49 -40.80 -26.14
N LYS A 2 -30.59 -40.92 -25.17
CA LYS A 2 -30.54 -40.10 -23.95
C LYS A 2 -29.14 -39.51 -23.88
N ASN A 3 -28.91 -38.39 -24.55
CA ASN A 3 -27.63 -37.68 -24.49
C ASN A 3 -27.68 -36.71 -23.32
N ILE A 4 -27.06 -37.14 -22.22
CA ILE A 4 -26.69 -36.29 -21.09
C ILE A 4 -25.49 -35.47 -21.54
N LEU A 5 -25.67 -34.17 -21.74
CA LEU A 5 -24.59 -33.23 -22.00
C LEU A 5 -24.08 -32.72 -20.65
N ILE A 6 -22.97 -33.29 -20.17
CA ILE A 6 -22.26 -32.81 -18.98
C ILE A 6 -21.35 -31.65 -19.41
N LEU A 7 -21.75 -30.43 -19.09
CA LEU A 7 -20.90 -29.23 -19.17
C LEU A 7 -20.02 -29.17 -17.92
N ILE A 8 -18.81 -29.71 -18.01
CA ILE A 8 -17.76 -29.44 -17.02
C ILE A 8 -17.23 -28.03 -17.30
N PHE A 9 -17.70 -27.08 -16.52
CA PHE A 9 -17.16 -25.73 -16.47
C PHE A 9 -15.75 -25.79 -15.85
N CYS A 10 -14.72 -25.76 -16.70
CA CYS A 10 -13.33 -25.54 -16.28
C CYS A 10 -13.17 -24.12 -15.69
N SER A 11 -13.48 -24.00 -14.40
CA SER A 11 -13.29 -22.76 -13.62
C SER A 11 -11.98 -22.81 -12.84
N ILE A 12 -10.85 -23.08 -13.52
CA ILE A 12 -9.56 -23.30 -12.84
C ILE A 12 -8.41 -22.56 -13.53
N ILE A 13 -8.42 -21.22 -13.60
CA ILE A 13 -7.20 -20.50 -14.01
C ILE A 13 -6.87 -19.25 -13.15
N ASN A 14 -7.81 -18.63 -12.43
CA ASN A 14 -7.50 -17.35 -11.77
C ASN A 14 -6.95 -17.40 -10.33
N ASN A 15 -6.90 -18.57 -9.68
CA ASN A 15 -6.44 -18.64 -8.28
C ASN A 15 -4.91 -18.60 -8.11
N SER A 16 -4.12 -19.01 -9.10
CA SER A 16 -2.65 -19.09 -8.93
C SER A 16 -1.97 -17.72 -8.90
N PHE A 17 -2.51 -16.74 -9.63
CA PHE A 17 -1.94 -15.39 -9.69
C PHE A 17 -2.20 -14.61 -8.40
N ALA A 18 -3.45 -14.59 -7.93
CA ALA A 18 -3.82 -13.93 -6.68
C ALA A 18 -3.06 -14.51 -5.47
N GLN A 19 -2.86 -15.83 -5.44
CA GLN A 19 -2.11 -16.50 -4.38
C GLN A 19 -0.62 -16.14 -4.38
N LYS A 20 0.04 -16.11 -5.55
CA LYS A 20 1.46 -15.72 -5.67
C LYS A 20 1.71 -14.26 -5.28
N THR A 21 0.81 -13.36 -5.65
CA THR A 21 0.90 -11.95 -5.25
C THR A 21 0.73 -11.79 -3.74
N SER A 22 -0.22 -12.52 -3.13
CA SER A 22 -0.43 -12.51 -1.67
C SER A 22 0.77 -13.08 -0.89
N GLU A 23 1.34 -14.22 -1.30
CA GLU A 23 2.52 -14.82 -0.65
C GLU A 23 3.76 -13.93 -0.74
N ASN A 24 3.97 -13.26 -1.87
CA ASN A 24 5.12 -12.36 -2.06
C ASN A 24 4.99 -11.05 -1.28
N ILE A 25 3.77 -10.49 -1.16
CA ILE A 25 3.56 -9.33 -0.28
C ILE A 25 3.65 -9.74 1.19
N GLY A 26 3.27 -10.97 1.55
CA GLY A 26 3.47 -11.52 2.89
C GLY A 26 4.91 -11.39 3.38
N LYS A 27 5.91 -11.56 2.50
CA LYS A 27 7.34 -11.38 2.80
C LYS A 27 7.73 -9.93 3.12
N LEU A 28 6.99 -8.97 2.57
CA LEU A 28 7.16 -7.54 2.87
C LEU A 28 6.58 -7.16 4.24
N SER A 29 5.80 -8.03 4.88
CA SER A 29 5.22 -7.72 6.18
C SER A 29 6.30 -7.37 7.21
N GLY A 30 5.99 -6.36 8.01
CA GLY A 30 6.88 -5.82 9.02
C GLY A 30 6.93 -4.30 8.98
N ILE A 31 7.85 -3.77 9.75
CA ILE A 31 8.12 -2.35 9.85
C ILE A 31 9.39 -2.04 9.08
N TRP A 32 9.34 -0.99 8.29
CA TRP A 32 10.44 -0.48 7.48
C TRP A 32 10.70 0.97 7.86
N THR A 33 11.95 1.33 8.11
CA THR A 33 12.34 2.66 8.58
C THR A 33 13.34 3.29 7.62
N GLY A 34 13.26 4.60 7.46
CA GLY A 34 14.22 5.38 6.67
C GLY A 34 14.15 6.85 7.05
N THR A 35 14.79 7.70 6.26
CA THR A 35 14.83 9.14 6.52
C THR A 35 14.62 9.94 5.24
N ILE A 36 13.89 11.05 5.36
CA ILE A 36 13.76 12.08 4.33
C ILE A 36 14.20 13.38 4.98
N GLU A 37 15.22 14.05 4.45
CA GLU A 37 15.71 15.34 5.00
C GLU A 37 15.96 15.25 6.52
N GLU A 38 16.65 14.20 6.95
CA GLU A 38 16.93 13.88 8.38
C GLU A 38 15.72 13.52 9.23
N HIS A 39 14.51 13.60 8.69
CA HIS A 39 13.32 13.23 9.41
C HIS A 39 13.03 11.73 9.31
N PRO A 40 12.79 11.04 10.44
CA PRO A 40 12.49 9.62 10.44
C PRO A 40 11.13 9.36 9.80
N ILE A 41 11.11 8.35 8.93
CA ILE A 41 9.93 7.84 8.27
C ILE A 41 9.74 6.38 8.68
N LYS A 42 8.51 6.02 9.03
CA LYS A 42 8.11 4.65 9.32
C LYS A 42 7.09 4.19 8.30
N PHE A 43 7.35 3.07 7.65
CA PHE A 43 6.44 2.41 6.72
C PHE A 43 6.11 1.01 7.26
N GLU A 44 4.85 0.78 7.57
CA GLU A 44 4.38 -0.48 8.15
C GLU A 44 3.52 -1.20 7.13
N ILE A 45 3.84 -2.47 6.89
CA ILE A 45 3.07 -3.39 6.07
C ILE A 45 2.57 -4.48 7.00
N SER A 46 1.27 -4.54 7.23
CA SER A 46 0.65 -5.59 8.05
C SER A 46 -0.40 -6.34 7.24
N GLN A 47 -0.41 -7.66 7.38
CA GLN A 47 -1.49 -8.48 6.88
C GLN A 47 -2.56 -8.57 7.97
N ASN A 48 -3.78 -8.12 7.69
CA ASN A 48 -4.86 -8.27 8.65
C ASN A 48 -5.46 -9.69 8.61
N LYS A 49 -6.38 -9.97 9.53
CA LYS A 49 -7.07 -11.27 9.66
C LYS A 49 -7.89 -11.67 8.42
N MET A 50 -8.17 -10.73 7.52
CA MET A 50 -8.90 -10.95 6.27
C MET A 50 -7.97 -11.03 5.04
N ASN A 51 -6.65 -11.19 5.25
CA ASN A 51 -5.62 -11.16 4.22
C ASN A 51 -5.54 -9.85 3.43
N SER A 52 -6.13 -8.76 3.91
CA SER A 52 -5.92 -7.45 3.32
C SER A 52 -4.66 -6.84 3.90
N ILE A 53 -3.81 -6.30 3.02
CA ILE A 53 -2.57 -5.64 3.42
C ILE A 53 -2.90 -4.19 3.79
N VAL A 54 -2.52 -3.81 5.00
CA VAL A 54 -2.62 -2.44 5.49
C VAL A 54 -1.24 -1.82 5.38
N PHE A 55 -1.20 -0.69 4.70
CA PHE A 55 -0.01 0.14 4.60
C PHE A 55 -0.20 1.34 5.51
N SER A 56 0.82 1.70 6.27
CA SER A 56 0.81 2.98 6.95
C SER A 56 2.15 3.68 6.90
N PHE A 57 2.08 5.00 6.90
CA PHE A 57 3.21 5.88 6.83
C PHE A 57 3.14 6.84 8.01
N THR A 58 4.18 6.90 8.83
CA THR A 58 4.33 7.93 9.86
C THR A 58 5.33 8.96 9.37
N ASN A 59 4.89 10.22 9.29
CA ASN A 59 5.73 11.34 8.89
C ASN A 59 6.53 11.91 10.07
N PHE A 60 7.31 12.97 9.80
CA PHE A 60 8.14 13.67 10.78
C PHE A 60 7.37 14.39 11.89
N LEU A 61 6.08 14.67 11.67
CA LEU A 61 5.16 15.22 12.67
C LEU A 61 4.50 14.12 13.52
N ASN A 62 4.95 12.86 13.37
CA ASN A 62 4.34 11.68 13.98
C ASN A 62 2.88 11.46 13.56
N GLU A 63 2.47 12.03 12.42
CA GLU A 63 1.16 11.82 11.84
C GLU A 63 1.15 10.51 11.07
N LYS A 64 0.28 9.57 11.48
CA LYS A 64 0.15 8.27 10.83
C LYS A 64 -0.92 8.34 9.74
N PHE A 65 -0.49 8.17 8.50
CA PHE A 65 -1.34 7.95 7.34
C PHE A 65 -1.61 6.46 7.17
N ILE A 66 -2.88 6.07 7.07
CA ILE A 66 -3.32 4.68 7.02
C ILE A 66 -4.05 4.44 5.70
N VAL A 67 -3.55 3.51 4.89
CA VAL A 67 -4.22 3.00 3.69
C VAL A 67 -5.26 1.97 4.11
N GLN A 68 -6.53 2.32 3.96
CA GLN A 68 -7.66 1.50 4.36
C GLN A 68 -8.10 0.57 3.22
N LYS A 69 -8.00 1.03 1.97
CA LYS A 69 -8.33 0.25 0.77
C LYS A 69 -7.30 0.48 -0.32
N SER A 70 -6.84 -0.60 -0.92
CA SER A 70 -5.92 -0.55 -2.06
C SER A 70 -6.06 -1.77 -2.96
N ASP A 71 -5.72 -1.58 -4.23
CA ASP A 71 -5.45 -2.69 -5.15
C ASP A 71 -3.94 -2.91 -5.21
N VAL A 72 -3.49 -4.16 -5.12
CA VAL A 72 -2.07 -4.48 -5.23
C VAL A 72 -1.83 -5.33 -6.46
N ALA A 73 -0.87 -4.92 -7.28
CA ALA A 73 -0.43 -5.63 -8.45
C ALA A 73 1.10 -5.71 -8.47
N THR A 74 1.63 -6.64 -9.28
CA THR A 74 3.04 -6.66 -9.65
C THR A 74 3.14 -6.22 -11.10
N ASN A 75 3.99 -5.26 -11.40
CA ASN A 75 4.19 -4.79 -12.78
C ASN A 75 5.23 -5.64 -13.53
N GLU A 76 5.47 -5.30 -14.79
CA GLU A 76 6.43 -5.99 -15.67
C GLU A 76 7.89 -5.95 -15.17
N LYS A 77 8.21 -5.02 -14.27
CA LYS A 77 9.52 -4.87 -13.64
C LYS A 77 9.63 -5.63 -12.31
N ASN A 78 8.65 -6.45 -11.97
CA ASN A 78 8.53 -7.12 -10.68
C ASN A 78 8.44 -6.16 -9.47
N GLU A 79 7.96 -4.93 -9.69
CA GLU A 79 7.70 -3.98 -8.61
C GLU A 79 6.28 -4.19 -8.06
N PHE A 80 6.11 -4.03 -6.75
CA PHE A 80 4.77 -4.02 -6.17
C PHE A 80 4.17 -2.63 -6.34
N VAL A 81 3.04 -2.58 -7.04
CA VAL A 81 2.29 -1.37 -7.31
C VAL A 81 1.01 -1.41 -6.48
N ILE A 82 0.88 -0.47 -5.56
CA ILE A 82 -0.25 -0.37 -4.63
C ILE A 82 -1.03 0.89 -5.01
N SER A 83 -2.20 0.68 -5.60
CA SER A 83 -3.13 1.75 -5.95
C SER A 83 -4.03 2.06 -4.75
N ILE A 84 -3.80 3.19 -4.10
CA ILE A 84 -4.60 3.64 -2.96
C ILE A 84 -5.99 4.07 -3.46
N LYS A 85 -7.03 3.46 -2.88
CA LYS A 85 -8.44 3.82 -3.11
C LYS A 85 -9.04 4.59 -1.95
N GLU A 86 -8.56 4.33 -0.75
CA GLU A 86 -8.99 5.00 0.47
C GLU A 86 -7.85 5.00 1.48
N ALA A 87 -7.52 6.18 1.97
CA ALA A 87 -6.59 6.36 3.07
C ALA A 87 -7.00 7.57 3.93
N LYS A 88 -6.51 7.62 5.17
CA LYS A 88 -6.78 8.70 6.12
C LYS A 88 -5.62 8.92 7.06
N PHE A 89 -5.52 10.11 7.64
CA PHE A 89 -4.71 10.30 8.83
C PHE A 89 -5.38 9.70 10.05
N SER A 90 -4.58 9.24 11.01
CA SER A 90 -5.06 8.72 12.28
C SER A 90 -5.52 9.82 13.24
N HIS A 91 -5.05 11.05 13.04
CA HIS A 91 -5.32 12.14 13.97
C HIS A 91 -6.77 12.63 13.87
N PRO A 92 -7.48 12.83 15.00
CA PRO A 92 -8.91 13.17 15.02
C PRO A 92 -9.27 14.44 14.22
N ASN A 93 -8.40 15.46 14.27
CA ASN A 93 -8.58 16.70 13.50
C ASN A 93 -8.71 16.47 11.98
N PHE A 94 -8.27 15.32 11.47
CA PHE A 94 -8.24 14.97 10.06
C PHE A 94 -9.13 13.79 9.71
N GLU A 95 -10.02 13.37 10.63
CA GLU A 95 -10.89 12.21 10.42
C GLU A 95 -11.77 12.35 9.17
N LYS A 96 -12.15 13.59 8.82
CA LYS A 96 -12.96 13.89 7.63
C LYS A 96 -12.13 13.95 6.33
N CYS A 97 -10.81 13.82 6.41
CA CYS A 97 -9.92 13.88 5.26
C CYS A 97 -9.66 12.49 4.69
N ILE A 98 -10.31 12.24 3.56
CA ILE A 98 -10.22 10.97 2.85
C ILE A 98 -9.39 11.17 1.59
N TYR A 99 -8.36 10.34 1.48
CA TYR A 99 -7.44 10.26 0.36
C TYR A 99 -7.90 9.16 -0.58
N THR A 100 -8.25 9.52 -1.82
CA THR A 100 -8.96 8.60 -2.74
C THR A 100 -8.15 8.15 -3.96
N GLN A 101 -6.93 8.67 -4.13
CA GLN A 101 -6.11 8.39 -5.32
C GLN A 101 -4.61 8.40 -5.01
N GLY A 102 -3.95 7.26 -5.01
CA GLY A 102 -2.51 7.25 -4.78
C GLY A 102 -1.80 6.09 -5.40
N LEU A 103 -0.50 6.25 -5.54
CA LEU A 103 0.35 5.20 -6.03
C LEU A 103 1.56 5.04 -5.13
N LEU A 104 1.63 3.91 -4.44
CA LEU A 104 2.83 3.45 -3.78
C LEU A 104 3.50 2.41 -4.71
N THR A 105 4.81 2.52 -4.89
CA THR A 105 5.60 1.53 -5.62
C THR A 105 6.74 1.06 -4.74
N ILE A 106 6.81 -0.25 -4.52
CA ILE A 106 7.89 -0.90 -3.77
C ILE A 106 8.75 -1.68 -4.77
N SER A 107 10.04 -1.39 -4.75
CA SER A 107 11.06 -1.92 -5.66
C SER A 107 12.32 -2.32 -4.88
N ASP A 108 13.26 -2.96 -5.56
CA ASP A 108 14.56 -3.37 -4.99
C ASP A 108 14.43 -4.14 -3.67
N VAL A 109 13.47 -5.08 -3.63
CA VAL A 109 13.12 -5.81 -2.41
C VAL A 109 14.20 -6.85 -2.09
N THR A 110 14.84 -6.68 -0.94
CA THR A 110 15.70 -7.69 -0.31
C THR A 110 15.11 -8.12 1.03
N GLN A 111 15.81 -8.98 1.77
CA GLN A 111 15.38 -9.37 3.12
C GLN A 111 15.32 -8.18 4.09
N ASN A 112 16.22 -7.20 3.93
CA ASN A 112 16.45 -6.13 4.89
C ASN A 112 16.25 -4.73 4.33
N ASP A 113 16.18 -4.58 3.00
CA ASP A 113 16.09 -3.29 2.33
C ASP A 113 14.94 -3.30 1.31
N VAL A 114 14.25 -2.17 1.18
CA VAL A 114 13.32 -1.89 0.09
C VAL A 114 13.48 -0.44 -0.38
N LYS A 115 13.06 -0.17 -1.61
CA LYS A 115 12.92 1.19 -2.12
C LYS A 115 11.44 1.53 -2.31
N LEU A 116 11.00 2.60 -1.66
CA LEU A 116 9.64 3.11 -1.70
C LEU A 116 9.56 4.37 -2.57
N ASN A 117 8.58 4.38 -3.47
CA ASN A 117 8.10 5.59 -4.12
C ASN A 117 6.64 5.81 -3.71
N LEU A 118 6.29 7.05 -3.40
CA LEU A 118 4.92 7.50 -3.23
C LEU A 118 4.66 8.64 -4.21
N LYS A 119 3.66 8.47 -5.06
CA LYS A 119 3.07 9.57 -5.81
C LYS A 119 1.81 10.04 -5.09
N SER A 120 1.82 11.31 -4.74
CA SER A 120 0.92 11.97 -3.82
C SER A 120 -0.55 11.78 -4.16
N VAL A 121 -1.30 11.68 -3.08
CA VAL A 121 -2.75 11.65 -3.01
C VAL A 121 -3.16 12.98 -2.42
N GLY A 122 -3.89 13.82 -3.16
CA GLY A 122 -4.59 14.94 -2.55
C GLY A 122 -5.82 14.43 -1.79
N PRO A 123 -6.12 14.94 -0.58
CA PRO A 123 -7.35 14.58 0.11
C PRO A 123 -8.56 15.22 -0.57
N LYS A 124 -9.72 14.57 -0.46
CA LYS A 124 -11.02 15.21 -0.70
C LYS A 124 -11.55 15.77 0.63
N CYS A 125 -10.96 16.85 1.11
CA CYS A 125 -11.50 17.60 2.25
C CYS A 125 -11.08 19.07 2.19
N PHE A 126 -11.93 19.95 2.71
CA PHE A 126 -11.59 21.32 3.05
C PHE A 126 -11.51 21.42 4.57
N LEU A 127 -10.35 21.82 5.10
CA LEU A 127 -10.12 22.00 6.54
C LEU A 127 -10.18 23.49 6.90
N SER A 128 -9.39 24.31 6.22
CA SER A 128 -9.38 25.78 6.25
C SER A 128 -8.48 26.29 5.11
N TYR A 129 -8.39 27.61 4.91
CA TYR A 129 -7.53 28.22 3.89
C TYR A 129 -6.02 28.06 4.16
N ASP A 130 -5.63 27.79 5.42
CA ASP A 130 -4.22 27.78 5.86
C ASP A 130 -3.63 26.36 6.00
N VAL A 131 -4.40 25.31 5.68
CA VAL A 131 -3.99 23.91 5.89
C VAL A 131 -3.98 23.17 4.55
N ILE A 132 -2.84 23.17 3.87
CA ILE A 132 -2.59 22.32 2.71
C ILE A 132 -2.11 20.95 3.22
N MET A 133 -2.99 19.96 3.25
CA MET A 133 -2.64 18.58 3.63
C MET A 133 -2.29 17.73 2.41
N ASN A 134 -1.29 18.18 1.65
CA ASN A 134 -0.70 17.33 0.63
C ASN A 134 0.41 16.51 1.29
N MET A 135 0.34 15.19 1.16
CA MET A 135 1.50 14.37 1.43
C MET A 135 2.45 14.54 0.25
N PRO A 136 3.68 15.07 0.43
CA PRO A 136 4.58 15.29 -0.71
C PRO A 136 4.90 13.97 -1.42
N ASP A 137 5.20 14.05 -2.72
CA ASP A 137 5.76 12.92 -3.44
C ASP A 137 7.05 12.48 -2.75
N ILE A 138 7.20 11.16 -2.59
CA ILE A 138 8.41 10.55 -2.05
C ILE A 138 9.04 9.76 -3.18
N ASN A 139 10.26 10.12 -3.54
CA ASN A 139 10.99 9.46 -4.62
C ASN A 139 12.18 8.70 -4.07
N ASN A 140 12.26 7.41 -4.40
CA ASN A 140 13.38 6.53 -4.12
C ASN A 140 13.80 6.45 -2.64
N LEU A 141 12.84 6.51 -1.71
CA LEU A 141 13.13 6.38 -0.28
C LEU A 141 13.63 4.97 0.01
N LYS A 142 14.89 4.87 0.44
CA LYS A 142 15.44 3.62 0.95
C LYS A 142 14.92 3.38 2.36
N LEU A 143 14.37 2.19 2.58
CA LEU A 143 13.91 1.75 3.88
C LEU A 143 14.62 0.46 4.28
N THR A 144 14.90 0.33 5.57
CA THR A 144 15.47 -0.86 6.20
C THR A 144 14.46 -1.53 7.12
N LYS A 145 14.42 -2.86 7.15
CA LYS A 145 13.53 -3.60 8.03
C LYS A 145 13.93 -3.41 9.49
N GLU A 146 12.97 -3.05 10.34
CA GLU A 146 13.15 -3.03 11.80
C GLU A 146 13.29 -4.48 12.30
N LYS A 147 14.30 -4.73 13.14
CA LYS A 147 14.68 -6.07 13.61
C LYS A 147 13.70 -6.65 14.63
#